data_AF-A0A1F2QJ56-F1
#
_entry.id   AF-A0A1F2QJ56-F1
#
_cell.length_a   1.000
_cell.length_b   1.000
_cell.length_c   1.000
_cell.angle_alpha   90.00
_cell.angle_beta   90.00
_cell.angle_gamma   90.00
#
_symmetry.space_group_name_H-M   'P 1'
#
loop_
_entity.id
_entity.type
_entity.pdbx_description
1 polymer ?
#
loop_
_entity_poly.entity_id
_entity_poly.type
_entity_poly.pdbx_seq_one_letter_code
_entity_poly.pdbx_strand_id
1 'polypeptide(L)'
;MPRDELHNLVFFVDHSLGTKQLADALRNAGCAVELHDDHFPPRTKDTDWLAEVARRGWIVLSKDFNIGSNALERVTLFECGVRAFLLSQQDLSGPAQVTAFLQALRRMRNIARSEPPPFIARVSPSGDVRVLTELKRAWKRSRRAAPRRSKT
;
A
#
# COMPACT_ATOMS: atom_id res chain seq x y z
N MET A 1 32.23 2.25 -4.62
CA MET A 1 31.04 1.37 -4.52
C MET A 1 29.85 2.14 -5.07
N PRO A 2 29.23 1.73 -6.20
CA PRO A 2 28.16 2.51 -6.80
C PRO A 2 26.86 2.39 -5.98
N ARG A 3 26.08 3.46 -5.97
CA ARG A 3 25.04 3.80 -5.00
C ARG A 3 23.63 3.36 -5.46
N ASP A 4 23.52 2.18 -6.07
CA ASP A 4 22.28 1.74 -6.77
C ASP A 4 21.69 0.40 -6.29
N GLU A 5 22.31 -0.30 -5.33
CA GLU A 5 21.85 -1.62 -4.88
C GLU A 5 20.67 -1.60 -3.88
N LEU A 6 20.21 -0.43 -3.43
CA LEU A 6 19.20 -0.29 -2.35
C LEU A 6 17.85 0.33 -2.78
N HIS A 7 17.60 0.44 -4.09
CA HIS A 7 16.44 1.14 -4.64
C HIS A 7 15.32 0.25 -5.18
N ASN A 8 15.30 -1.05 -4.83
CA ASN A 8 14.25 -1.92 -5.32
C ASN A 8 12.99 -1.77 -4.47
N LEU A 9 11.90 -1.33 -5.10
CA LEU A 9 10.60 -1.24 -4.45
C LEU A 9 9.99 -2.64 -4.41
N VAL A 10 9.61 -3.09 -3.21
CA VAL A 10 8.91 -4.37 -3.03
C VAL A 10 7.41 -4.09 -2.95
N PHE A 11 6.63 -4.69 -3.85
CA PHE A 11 5.18 -4.69 -3.78
C PHE A 11 4.70 -5.88 -2.97
N PHE A 12 3.83 -5.62 -2.00
CA PHE A 12 3.16 -6.63 -1.20
C PHE A 12 1.73 -6.75 -1.69
N VAL A 13 1.36 -7.93 -2.23
CA VAL A 13 0.03 -8.20 -2.75
C VAL A 13 -0.82 -8.81 -1.64
N ASP A 14 -1.83 -8.04 -1.24
CA ASP A 14 -2.86 -8.48 -0.30
C ASP A 14 -3.68 -9.66 -0.86
N HIS A 15 -4.20 -10.49 0.05
CA HIS A 15 -5.00 -11.67 -0.26
C HIS A 15 -6.26 -11.34 -1.09
N SER A 16 -6.80 -10.12 -0.94
CA SER A 16 -7.97 -9.64 -1.67
C SER A 16 -7.81 -9.64 -3.21
N LEU A 17 -6.58 -9.58 -3.74
CA LEU A 17 -6.30 -9.36 -5.16
C LEU A 17 -6.18 -10.64 -6.02
N GLY A 18 -6.41 -11.83 -5.47
CA GLY A 18 -6.15 -13.08 -6.21
C GLY A 18 -4.65 -13.22 -6.51
N THR A 19 -3.91 -13.56 -5.47
CA THR A 19 -2.47 -13.29 -5.27
C THR A 19 -1.54 -13.69 -6.43
N LYS A 20 -1.75 -14.84 -7.08
CA LYS A 20 -0.77 -15.42 -8.01
C LYS A 20 -0.66 -14.67 -9.34
N GLN A 21 -1.77 -14.42 -10.03
CA GLN A 21 -1.73 -13.86 -11.39
C GLN A 21 -1.15 -12.43 -11.42
N LEU A 22 -1.50 -11.61 -10.42
CA LEU A 22 -0.95 -10.26 -10.28
C LEU A 22 0.54 -10.29 -9.92
N ALA A 23 0.94 -11.17 -8.99
CA ALA A 23 2.34 -11.26 -8.61
C ALA A 23 3.22 -11.71 -9.77
N ASP A 24 2.80 -12.70 -10.55
CA ASP A 24 3.54 -13.16 -11.71
C ASP A 24 3.63 -12.06 -12.78
N ALA A 25 2.54 -11.34 -13.03
CA ALA A 25 2.54 -10.20 -13.95
C ALA A 25 3.52 -9.09 -13.52
N LEU A 26 3.53 -8.74 -12.24
CA LEU A 26 4.44 -7.74 -11.69
C LEU A 26 5.91 -8.20 -11.69
N ARG A 27 6.16 -9.47 -11.37
CA ARG A 27 7.50 -10.09 -11.46
C ARG A 27 8.02 -10.10 -12.89
N ASN A 28 7.17 -10.46 -13.87
CA ASN A 28 7.51 -10.38 -15.29
C ASN A 28 7.78 -8.95 -15.76
N ALA A 29 7.17 -7.94 -15.11
CA ALA A 29 7.48 -6.53 -15.30
C ALA A 29 8.74 -6.04 -14.54
N GLY A 30 9.51 -6.96 -13.94
CA GLY A 30 10.77 -6.68 -13.24
C GLY A 30 10.60 -6.17 -11.81
N CYS A 31 9.45 -6.38 -11.17
CA CYS A 31 9.22 -5.94 -9.79
C CYS A 31 9.53 -7.04 -8.77
N ALA A 32 10.03 -6.65 -7.60
CA ALA A 32 10.03 -7.53 -6.44
C ALA A 32 8.62 -7.60 -5.84
N VAL A 33 8.12 -8.82 -5.59
CA VAL A 33 6.75 -9.04 -5.13
C VAL A 33 6.70 -10.10 -4.04
N GLU A 34 6.02 -9.75 -2.96
CA GLU A 34 5.71 -10.59 -1.81
C GLU A 34 4.19 -10.79 -1.74
N LEU A 35 3.74 -11.99 -1.36
CA LEU A 35 2.32 -12.29 -1.19
C LEU A 35 1.96 -12.33 0.29
N HIS A 36 0.75 -11.90 0.63
CA HIS A 36 0.26 -12.02 2.00
C HIS A 36 0.38 -13.46 2.53
N ASP A 37 -0.04 -14.44 1.73
CA ASP A 37 -0.11 -15.85 2.14
C ASP A 37 1.27 -16.50 2.37
N ASP A 38 2.35 -15.87 1.89
CA ASP A 38 3.73 -16.34 2.11
C ASP A 38 4.28 -15.88 3.49
N HIS A 39 3.70 -14.85 4.09
CA HIS A 39 4.21 -14.22 5.32
C HIS A 39 3.24 -14.32 6.51
N PHE A 40 1.94 -14.46 6.25
CA PHE A 40 0.91 -14.33 7.27
C PHE A 40 -0.18 -15.39 7.12
N PRO A 41 -0.67 -15.98 8.24
CA PRO A 41 -1.85 -16.83 8.23
C PRO A 41 -3.10 -16.11 7.67
N PRO A 42 -4.05 -16.82 7.01
CA PRO A 42 -5.24 -16.22 6.37
C PRO A 42 -6.21 -15.43 7.28
N ARG A 43 -6.00 -15.41 8.60
CA ARG A 43 -6.84 -14.69 9.57
C ARG A 43 -6.05 -13.69 10.42
N THR A 44 -4.85 -13.31 9.95
CA THR A 44 -4.03 -12.28 10.60
C THR A 44 -4.78 -10.96 10.54
N LYS A 45 -4.81 -10.22 11.65
CA LYS A 45 -5.48 -8.92 11.71
C LYS A 45 -4.75 -7.92 10.81
N ASP A 46 -5.52 -7.06 10.17
CA ASP A 46 -5.02 -5.97 9.33
C ASP A 46 -3.94 -5.14 10.01
N THR A 47 -4.17 -4.77 11.27
CA THR A 47 -3.21 -3.99 12.07
C THR A 47 -1.84 -4.65 12.19
N ASP A 48 -1.81 -5.98 12.31
CA ASP A 48 -0.60 -6.72 12.64
C ASP A 48 0.27 -6.91 11.40
N TRP A 49 -0.33 -7.36 10.28
CA TRP A 49 0.43 -7.53 9.04
C TRP A 49 0.79 -6.18 8.41
N LEU A 50 -0.05 -5.15 8.49
CA LEU A 50 0.26 -3.81 7.96
C LEU A 50 1.44 -3.16 8.69
N ALA A 51 1.51 -3.32 10.01
CA ALA A 51 2.64 -2.83 10.81
C ALA A 51 3.95 -3.50 10.36
N GLU A 52 3.92 -4.82 10.13
CA GLU A 52 5.09 -5.56 9.68
C GLU A 52 5.50 -5.20 8.24
N VAL A 53 4.55 -5.12 7.31
CA VAL A 53 4.78 -4.69 5.92
C VAL A 53 5.37 -3.27 5.87
N ALA A 54 4.85 -2.37 6.70
CA ALA A 54 5.39 -1.01 6.82
C ALA A 54 6.80 -0.99 7.42
N ARG A 55 7.05 -1.79 8.47
CA ARG A 55 8.38 -1.96 9.09
C ARG A 55 9.41 -2.47 8.09
N ARG A 56 9.02 -3.37 7.19
CA ARG A 56 9.86 -3.89 6.09
C ARG A 56 10.05 -2.90 4.93
N GLY A 57 9.31 -1.79 4.93
CA GLY A 57 9.34 -0.85 3.83
C GLY A 57 8.78 -1.43 2.54
N TRP A 58 7.77 -2.29 2.62
CA TRP A 58 7.04 -2.78 1.46
C TRP A 58 5.86 -1.87 1.11
N ILE A 59 5.34 -2.00 -0.10
CA ILE A 59 4.24 -1.18 -0.62
C ILE A 59 3.03 -2.08 -0.83
N VAL A 60 1.94 -1.79 -0.11
CA VAL A 60 0.71 -2.57 -0.19
C VAL A 60 -0.01 -2.31 -1.51
N LEU A 61 -0.38 -3.38 -2.20
CA LEU A 61 -1.39 -3.40 -3.25
C LEU A 61 -2.63 -4.12 -2.70
N SER A 62 -3.79 -3.48 -2.76
CA SER A 62 -5.06 -4.10 -2.33
C SER A 62 -6.23 -3.58 -3.18
N LYS A 63 -7.34 -4.32 -3.23
CA LYS A 63 -8.62 -3.79 -3.75
C LYS A 63 -9.53 -3.30 -2.62
N ASP A 64 -9.28 -3.72 -1.39
CA ASP A 64 -10.20 -3.49 -0.29
C ASP A 64 -9.83 -2.22 0.46
N PHE A 65 -10.68 -1.19 0.29
CA PHE A 65 -10.61 0.03 1.10
C PHE A 65 -11.12 -0.20 2.54
N ASN A 66 -11.64 -1.40 2.84
CA ASN A 66 -12.04 -1.79 4.18
C ASN A 66 -10.86 -2.06 5.11
N ILE A 67 -9.64 -2.15 4.57
CA ILE A 67 -8.43 -1.90 5.35
C ILE A 67 -8.52 -0.42 5.80
N GLY A 68 -9.10 -0.14 6.98
CA GLY A 68 -9.43 1.24 7.35
C GLY A 68 -10.90 1.63 7.20
N SER A 69 -11.83 0.68 7.29
CA SER A 69 -13.28 0.94 7.19
C SER A 69 -13.73 2.01 8.21
N ASN A 70 -13.15 1.97 9.41
CA ASN A 70 -13.37 2.95 10.46
C ASN A 70 -12.27 4.03 10.52
N ALA A 71 -12.64 5.24 10.95
CA ALA A 71 -11.70 6.35 11.09
C ALA A 71 -10.47 5.98 11.96
N LEU A 72 -10.66 5.10 12.94
CA LEU A 72 -9.60 4.61 13.82
C LEU A 72 -8.58 3.71 13.09
N GLU A 73 -9.04 2.79 12.26
CA GLU A 73 -8.18 1.91 11.46
C GLU A 73 -7.39 2.71 10.41
N ARG A 74 -7.97 3.77 9.85
CA ARG A 74 -7.22 4.72 8.99
C ARG A 74 -6.12 5.42 9.78
N VAL A 75 -6.37 5.82 11.02
CA VAL A 75 -5.32 6.39 11.87
C VAL A 75 -4.21 5.37 12.07
N THR A 76 -4.54 4.11 12.34
CA THR A 76 -3.55 3.02 12.51
C THR A 76 -2.70 2.81 11.27
N LEU A 77 -3.29 2.79 10.06
CA LEU A 77 -2.55 2.73 8.80
C LEU A 77 -1.47 3.82 8.67
N PHE A 78 -1.86 5.05 9.01
CA PHE A 78 -0.94 6.19 8.96
C PHE A 78 0.09 6.16 10.11
N GLU A 79 -0.29 5.66 11.30
CA GLU A 79 0.62 5.49 12.43
C GLU A 79 1.70 4.43 12.17
N CYS A 80 1.36 3.34 11.47
CA CYS A 80 2.31 2.32 11.05
C CYS A 80 3.27 2.80 9.95
N GLY A 81 2.99 3.92 9.28
CA GLY A 81 3.84 4.42 8.20
C GLY A 81 3.60 3.73 6.85
N VAL A 82 2.41 3.16 6.64
CA VAL A 82 2.09 2.36 5.44
C VAL A 82 2.17 3.21 4.16
N ARG A 83 2.67 2.59 3.09
CA ARG A 83 2.53 3.04 1.70
C ARG A 83 1.58 2.09 0.98
N ALA A 84 0.46 2.60 0.48
CA ALA A 84 -0.55 1.75 -0.16
C ALA A 84 -1.07 2.33 -1.48
N PHE A 85 -1.26 1.44 -2.45
CA PHE A 85 -2.01 1.67 -3.68
C PHE A 85 -3.25 0.77 -3.68
N LEU A 86 -4.42 1.39 -3.74
CA LEU A 86 -5.70 0.72 -3.64
C LEU A 86 -6.46 0.86 -4.96
N LEU A 87 -7.08 -0.20 -5.46
CA LEU A 87 -7.98 -0.05 -6.61
C LEU A 87 -9.15 0.87 -6.26
N SER A 88 -9.54 1.74 -7.19
CA SER A 88 -10.68 2.64 -7.00
C SER A 88 -12.03 1.92 -7.12
N GLN A 89 -12.03 0.73 -7.71
CA GLN A 89 -13.21 -0.12 -7.93
C GLN A 89 -12.94 -1.53 -7.41
N GLN A 90 -13.87 -2.07 -6.62
CA GLN A 90 -13.73 -3.37 -5.96
C GLN A 90 -14.24 -4.54 -6.81
N ASP A 91 -15.10 -4.26 -7.78
CA ASP A 91 -15.81 -5.21 -8.64
C ASP A 91 -15.06 -5.53 -9.95
N LEU A 92 -13.81 -5.09 -10.09
CA LEU A 92 -12.97 -5.43 -11.23
C LEU A 92 -12.68 -6.93 -11.27
N SER A 93 -12.75 -7.54 -12.45
CA SER A 93 -12.29 -8.91 -12.66
C SER A 93 -10.78 -9.02 -12.43
N GLY A 94 -10.28 -10.20 -12.04
CA GLY A 94 -8.85 -10.44 -11.83
C GLY A 94 -7.96 -9.90 -12.97
N PRO A 95 -8.25 -10.23 -14.25
CA PRO A 95 -7.49 -9.67 -15.38
C PRO A 95 -7.54 -8.14 -15.48
N ALA A 96 -8.69 -7.52 -15.16
CA ALA A 96 -8.82 -6.06 -15.15
C ALA A 96 -8.00 -5.42 -14.01
N GLN A 97 -7.95 -6.06 -12.84
CA GLN A 97 -7.09 -5.64 -11.72
C GLN A 97 -5.61 -5.67 -12.11
N VAL A 98 -5.16 -6.76 -12.75
CA VAL A 98 -3.79 -6.90 -13.26
C VAL A 98 -3.47 -5.80 -14.26
N THR A 99 -4.38 -5.57 -15.21
CA THR A 99 -4.23 -4.52 -16.23
C THR A 99 -4.08 -3.14 -15.59
N ALA A 100 -4.94 -2.80 -14.63
CA ALA A 100 -4.91 -1.52 -13.94
C ALA A 100 -3.57 -1.28 -13.23
N PHE A 101 -3.07 -2.27 -12.47
CA PHE A 101 -1.78 -2.14 -11.78
C PHE A 101 -0.58 -2.07 -12.74
N LEU A 102 -0.58 -2.85 -13.82
CA LEU A 102 0.49 -2.79 -14.83
C LEU A 102 0.52 -1.43 -15.54
N GLN A 103 -0.64 -0.90 -15.94
CA GLN A 103 -0.75 0.43 -16.54
C GLN A 103 -0.32 1.54 -15.57
N ALA A 104 -0.59 1.37 -14.28
CA ALA A 104 -0.19 2.29 -13.22
C ALA A 104 1.28 2.16 -12.80
N LEU A 105 1.98 1.09 -13.18
CA LEU A 105 3.25 0.68 -12.56
C LEU A 105 4.32 1.78 -12.55
N ARG A 106 4.49 2.51 -13.67
CA ARG A 106 5.44 3.63 -13.74
C ARG A 106 5.05 4.75 -12.78
N ARG A 107 3.76 5.10 -12.70
CA ARG A 107 3.25 6.15 -11.80
C ARG A 107 3.38 5.73 -10.34
N MET A 108 3.04 4.49 -10.02
CA MET A 108 3.19 3.94 -8.67
C MET A 108 4.64 3.98 -8.20
N ARG A 109 5.60 3.56 -9.04
CA ARG A 109 7.04 3.64 -8.70
C ARG A 109 7.50 5.08 -8.47
N ASN A 110 7.09 6.01 -9.32
CA ASN A 110 7.45 7.42 -9.16
C ASN A 110 6.90 7.98 -7.84
N ILE A 111 5.62 7.76 -7.56
CA ILE A 111 4.97 8.19 -6.31
C ILE A 111 5.66 7.55 -5.10
N ALA A 112 5.92 6.24 -5.13
CA ALA A 112 6.56 5.54 -4.02
C ALA A 112 7.99 6.03 -3.71
N ARG A 113 8.68 6.63 -4.70
CA ARG A 113 10.00 7.24 -4.54
C ARG A 113 9.92 8.70 -4.07
N SER A 114 8.93 9.46 -4.54
CA SER A 114 8.83 10.89 -4.26
C SER A 114 7.98 11.23 -3.03
N GLU A 115 6.97 10.42 -2.71
CA GLU A 115 6.07 10.66 -1.59
C GLU A 115 6.59 10.03 -0.31
N PRO A 116 6.84 10.82 0.76
CA PRO A 116 7.27 10.26 2.02
C PRO A 116 6.14 9.43 2.64
N PRO A 117 6.44 8.26 3.25
CA PRO A 117 5.48 7.52 4.04
C PRO A 117 4.99 8.36 5.23
N PRO A 118 3.76 8.12 5.73
CA PRO A 118 2.72 7.30 5.12
C PRO A 118 2.03 7.98 3.91
N PHE A 119 1.52 7.17 2.99
CA PHE A 119 0.55 7.63 1.99
C PHE A 119 -0.40 6.50 1.57
N ILE A 120 -1.59 6.92 1.12
CA ILE A 120 -2.56 6.05 0.45
C ILE A 120 -2.89 6.71 -0.89
N ALA A 121 -2.88 5.92 -1.95
CA ALA A 121 -3.25 6.37 -3.29
C ALA A 121 -4.27 5.41 -3.92
N ARG A 122 -5.12 5.95 -4.79
CA ARG A 122 -6.07 5.17 -5.58
C ARG A 122 -5.54 4.94 -6.99
N VAL A 123 -5.70 3.73 -7.48
CA VAL A 123 -5.41 3.29 -8.85
C VAL A 123 -6.73 3.09 -9.57
N SER A 124 -6.94 3.83 -10.66
CA SER A 124 -8.12 3.64 -11.52
C SER A 124 -7.94 2.44 -12.46
N PRO A 125 -9.03 1.91 -13.07
CA PRO A 125 -8.90 0.90 -14.10
C PRO A 125 -8.07 1.35 -15.31
N SER A 126 -8.00 2.66 -15.58
CA SER A 126 -7.18 3.28 -16.63
C SER A 126 -5.69 3.42 -16.25
N GLY A 127 -5.31 3.03 -15.03
CA GLY A 127 -3.94 3.14 -14.54
C GLY A 127 -3.54 4.56 -14.08
N ASP A 128 -4.50 5.44 -13.86
CA ASP A 128 -4.27 6.72 -13.20
C ASP A 128 -4.10 6.51 -11.69
N VAL A 129 -3.22 7.32 -11.09
CA VAL A 129 -2.88 7.18 -9.66
C VAL A 129 -3.07 8.51 -8.95
N ARG A 130 -3.94 8.53 -7.94
CA ARG A 130 -4.24 9.73 -7.14
C ARG A 130 -3.94 9.50 -5.66
N VAL A 131 -2.98 10.25 -5.13
CA VAL A 131 -2.69 10.27 -3.69
C VAL A 131 -3.83 10.95 -2.93
N LEU A 132 -4.31 10.32 -1.85
CA LEU A 132 -5.38 10.83 -0.99
C LEU A 132 -4.80 11.84 0.02
N THR A 133 -4.42 13.02 -0.48
CA THR A 133 -3.75 14.05 0.33
C THR A 133 -4.61 14.55 1.49
N GLU A 134 -5.93 14.53 1.34
CA GLU A 134 -6.89 14.94 2.35
C GLU A 134 -6.82 14.05 3.60
N LEU A 135 -6.64 12.73 3.41
CA LEU A 135 -6.44 11.78 4.50
C LEU A 135 -5.11 12.05 5.23
N LYS A 136 -4.03 12.27 4.47
CA LYS A 136 -2.71 12.61 5.02
C LYS A 136 -2.76 13.92 5.82
N ARG A 137 -3.52 14.92 5.36
CA ARG A 137 -3.73 16.19 6.07
C ARG A 137 -4.57 16.02 7.33
N ALA A 138 -5.66 15.25 7.26
CA ALA A 138 -6.51 14.96 8.42
C ALA A 138 -5.72 14.28 9.55
N TRP A 139 -4.91 13.27 9.22
CA TRP A 139 -4.01 12.60 10.17
C TRP A 139 -2.95 13.54 10.77
N LYS A 140 -2.32 14.40 9.95
CA LYS A 140 -1.37 15.40 10.47
C LYS A 140 -2.02 16.36 11.48
N ARG A 141 -3.29 16.73 11.27
CA ARG A 141 -4.04 17.59 12.19
C ARG A 141 -4.38 16.87 13.50
N SER A 142 -4.87 15.63 13.45
CA SER A 142 -5.19 14.87 14.67
C SER A 142 -3.96 14.66 15.56
N ARG A 143 -2.78 14.42 14.98
CA ARG A 143 -1.52 14.33 15.74
C ARG A 143 -1.08 15.63 16.41
N ARG A 144 -1.35 16.78 15.80
CA ARG A 144 -1.02 18.09 16.40
C ARG A 144 -1.95 18.46 17.54
N ALA A 145 -3.20 17.99 17.50
CA ALA A 145 -4.21 18.23 18.53
C ALA A 145 -4.09 17.26 19.73
N ALA A 146 -3.38 16.13 19.57
CA ALA A 146 -3.18 15.20 20.67
C ALA A 146 -2.21 15.78 21.71
N PRO A 147 -2.53 15.73 23.03
CA PRO A 147 -1.61 16.17 24.06
C PRO A 147 -0.31 15.37 23.98
N ARG A 148 0.84 16.06 24.07
CA ARG A 148 2.15 15.39 24.17
C ARG A 148 2.07 14.45 25.36
N ARG A 149 2.06 13.13 25.13
CA ARG A 149 2.30 12.17 26.21
C ARG A 149 3.67 12.49 26.81
N SER A 150 3.67 13.07 28.00
CA SER A 150 4.85 13.24 28.83
C SER A 150 5.48 11.86 29.01
N LYS A 151 6.72 11.69 28.56
CA LYS A 151 7.53 10.52 28.95
C LYS A 151 7.75 10.63 30.46
N THR A 152 7.24 9.67 31.22
CA THR A 152 7.68 9.38 32.59
C THR A 152 8.73 8.30 32.52
#